data_AF-A0A7X1KRM8-F1
#
_entry.id   AF-A0A7X1KRM8-F1
#
_cell.length_a   1.000
_cell.length_b   1.000
_cell.length_c   1.000
_cell.angle_alpha   90.00
_cell.angle_beta   90.00
_cell.angle_gamma   90.00
#
_symmetry.space_group_name_H-M   'P 1'
#
loop_
_entity.id
_entity.type
_entity.pdbx_description
1 polymer ?
#
loop_
_entity_poly.entity_id
_entity_poly.type
_entity_poly.pdbx_seq_one_letter_code
_entity_poly.pdbx_strand_id
1 'polypeptide(L)' 'MTGPFGAGAVRLAGLAGRWFGWRPDEFWAATPAELAPLLAPPGAAADPALTRAECERLMERHDD' A
#
# COMPACT_ATOMS: atom_id res chain seq x y z
N MET A 1 -8.77 8.48 10.29
CA MET A 1 -8.55 9.67 9.44
C MET A 1 -7.82 9.24 8.18
N THR A 2 -8.51 9.12 7.05
CA THR A 2 -7.87 8.80 5.77
C THR A 2 -7.34 10.10 5.18
N GLY A 3 -6.04 10.33 5.30
CA GLY A 3 -5.39 11.45 4.60
C GLY A 3 -5.45 11.26 3.08
N PRO A 4 -5.23 12.31 2.28
CA PRO A 4 -5.19 12.18 0.83
C PRO A 4 -4.06 11.20 0.44
N PHE A 5 -4.42 10.22 -0.41
CA PHE A 5 -3.51 9.18 -0.89
C PHE A 5 -2.16 9.75 -1.36
N GLY A 6 -2.19 10.84 -2.13
CA GLY A 6 -0.98 11.46 -2.67
C GLY A 6 0.03 11.92 -1.61
N ALA A 7 -0.43 12.52 -0.51
CA ALA A 7 0.48 12.97 0.56
C ALA A 7 1.13 11.78 1.29
N GLY A 8 0.38 10.69 1.46
CA GLY A 8 0.90 9.44 2.03
C GLY A 8 1.91 8.78 1.09
N ALA A 9 1.58 8.66 -0.19
CA ALA A 9 2.43 8.04 -1.21
C ALA A 9 3.77 8.77 -1.37
N VAL A 10 3.78 10.11 -1.38
CA VAL A 10 5.02 10.91 -1.44
C VAL A 10 5.94 10.65 -0.23
N ARG A 11 5.36 10.56 0.97
CA ARG A 11 6.14 10.25 2.18
C ARG A 11 6.76 8.85 2.11
N LEU A 12 6.00 7.86 1.65
CA LEU A 12 6.47 6.49 1.48
C LEU A 12 7.55 6.38 0.39
N ALA A 13 7.40 7.06 -0.74
CA ALA A 13 8.42 7.12 -1.79
C ALA A 13 9.76 7.66 -1.25
N GLY A 14 9.71 8.71 -0.43
CA GLY A 14 10.91 9.26 0.21
C GLY A 14 11.55 8.31 1.24
N LEU A 15 10.76 7.49 1.95
CA LEU A 15 11.29 6.45 2.84
C LEU A 15 11.93 5.32 2.05
N ALA A 16 11.26 4.86 0.99
CA ALA A 16 11.78 3.80 0.12
C ALA A 16 13.13 4.18 -0.51
N GLY A 17 13.27 5.42 -0.98
CA GLY A 17 14.56 5.91 -1.47
C GLY A 17 15.66 5.94 -0.41
N ARG A 18 15.34 6.29 0.84
CA ARG A 18 16.35 6.35 1.93
C ARG A 18 16.75 4.98 2.47
N TRP A 19 15.81 4.04 2.55
CA TRP A 19 16.04 2.76 3.23
C TRP A 19 16.38 1.63 2.26
N PHE A 20 15.77 1.63 1.08
CA PHE A 20 15.96 0.59 0.07
C PHE A 20 16.79 1.06 -1.14
N GLY A 21 17.12 2.35 -1.21
CA GLY A 21 17.86 2.93 -2.34
C GLY A 21 17.03 3.05 -3.62
N TRP A 22 15.71 2.92 -3.52
CA TRP A 22 14.82 2.93 -4.68
C TRP A 22 14.75 4.31 -5.33
N ARG A 23 14.75 4.30 -6.67
CA ARG A 23 14.37 5.45 -7.49
C ARG A 23 12.85 5.64 -7.44
N PRO A 24 12.35 6.86 -7.74
CA PRO A 24 10.91 7.12 -7.75
C PRO A 24 10.12 6.14 -8.63
N ASP A 25 10.64 5.78 -9.80
CA ASP A 25 9.96 4.85 -10.72
C ASP A 25 9.80 3.44 -10.14
N GLU A 26 10.77 2.97 -9.34
CA GLU A 26 10.70 1.65 -8.68
C GLU A 26 9.59 1.64 -7.62
N PHE A 27 9.43 2.73 -6.86
CA PHE A 27 8.33 2.86 -5.90
C PHE A 27 6.97 2.87 -6.59
N TRP A 28 6.83 3.61 -7.70
CA TRP A 28 5.55 3.70 -8.42
C TRP A 28 5.20 2.43 -9.21
N ALA A 29 6.18 1.60 -9.53
CA ALA A 29 5.96 0.28 -10.12
C ALA A 29 5.57 -0.78 -9.08
N ALA A 30 5.97 -0.61 -7.82
CA ALA A 30 5.68 -1.57 -6.75
C ALA A 30 4.22 -1.52 -6.30
N THR A 31 3.61 -2.69 -6.14
CA THR A 31 2.24 -2.80 -5.62
C THR A 31 2.21 -2.67 -4.09
N PRO A 32 1.09 -2.25 -3.49
CA PRO A 32 0.96 -2.24 -2.03
C PRO A 32 1.21 -3.60 -1.37
N ALA A 33 0.86 -4.70 -2.03
CA ALA A 33 1.08 -6.06 -1.53
C ALA A 33 2.57 -6.42 -1.47
N GLU A 34 3.37 -5.93 -2.41
CA GLU A 34 4.83 -6.09 -2.43
C GLU A 34 5.51 -5.17 -1.41
N LEU A 35 4.96 -3.97 -1.16
CA LEU A 35 5.48 -3.02 -0.16
C LEU A 35 5.18 -3.43 1.29
N ALA A 36 4.03 -4.05 1.54
CA ALA A 36 3.61 -4.46 2.88
C ALA A 36 4.68 -5.25 3.66
N PRO A 37 5.30 -6.32 3.12
CA PRO A 37 6.32 -7.08 3.84
C PRO A 37 7.61 -6.29 4.09
N LEU A 38 7.95 -5.31 3.25
CA LEU A 38 9.16 -4.48 3.42
C LEU A 38 9.03 -3.48 4.58
N LEU A 39 7.80 -3.08 4.89
CA LEU A 39 7.48 -2.12 5.94
C LEU A 39 7.00 -2.78 7.23
N ALA A 40 6.68 -4.07 7.18
CA ALA A 40 6.18 -4.83 8.31
C ALA A 40 7.30 -5.07 9.35
N PRO A 41 7.01 -4.94 10.66
CA PRO A 41 7.95 -5.35 11.69
C PRO A 41 8.22 -6.86 11.62
N PRO A 42 9.41 -7.32 12.03
CA PRO A 42 9.75 -8.75 12.02
C PRO A 42 8.71 -9.58 12.77
N GLY A 43 8.16 -10.60 12.12
CA GLY A 43 7.16 -11.50 12.70
C GLY A 43 5.71 -11.00 12.63
N ALA A 44 5.44 -9.86 11.99
CA ALA A 44 4.07 -9.46 11.69
C ALA A 44 3.45 -10.41 10.65
N ALA A 45 2.29 -10.98 10.97
CA ALA A 45 1.48 -11.69 9.98
C ALA A 45 0.94 -10.67 8.99
N ALA A 46 0.99 -10.98 7.69
CA ALA A 46 0.31 -10.19 6.69
C ALA A 46 -1.20 -10.28 6.93
N ASP A 47 -1.89 -9.14 6.90
CA ASP A 47 -3.35 -9.15 6.84
C ASP A 47 -3.78 -9.87 5.54
N PRO A 48 -4.83 -10.70 5.59
CA PRO A 48 -5.32 -11.38 4.41
C PRO A 48 -5.74 -10.36 3.35
N ALA A 49 -5.32 -10.61 2.11
CA ALA A 49 -5.77 -9.81 0.97
C ALA A 49 -7.30 -9.88 0.86
N LEU A 50 -7.92 -8.77 0.45
CA LEU A 50 -9.35 -8.73 0.22
C LEU A 50 -9.75 -9.77 -0.83
N THR A 51 -10.74 -10.58 -0.51
CA THR A 51 -11.32 -11.54 -1.44
C THR A 51 -12.16 -10.81 -2.50
N ARG A 52 -12.38 -11.49 -3.63
CA ARG A 52 -13.28 -11.00 -4.70
C ARG A 52 -14.65 -10.56 -4.15
N ALA A 53 -15.24 -11.40 -3.30
CA ALA A 53 -16.57 -11.15 -2.73
C ALA A 53 -16.59 -9.95 -1.78
N GLU A 54 -15.50 -9.69 -1.06
CA GLU A 54 -15.37 -8.49 -0.22
C GLU A 54 -15.21 -7.22 -1.06
N CYS A 55 -14.48 -7.30 -2.18
CA CYS A 55 -14.37 -6.19 -3.13
C CYS A 55 -15.72 -5.86 -3.76
N GLU A 56 -16.47 -6.88 -4.19
CA GLU A 56 -17.83 -6.73 -4.75
C GLU A 56 -18.77 -6.05 -3.75
N ARG A 57 -18.78 -6.49 -2.49
CA ARG A 57 -19.52 -5.81 -1.41
C ARG A 57 -19.06 -4.39 -1.14
N LEU A 58 -17.79 -4.06 -1.41
CA LEU A 58 -17.29 -2.70 -1.25
C LEU A 58 -17.81 -1.80 -2.37
N MET A 59 -17.82 -2.29 -3.61
CA MET A 59 -18.33 -1.57 -4.77
C MET A 59 -19.83 -1.27 -4.63
N GLU A 60 -20.65 -2.26 -4.25
CA GLU A 60 -22.11 -2.10 -4.03
C GLU A 60 -22.46 -1.04 -2.97
N ARG A 61 -21.56 -0.81 -2.01
CA ARG A 61 -21.79 0.08 -0.86
C ARG A 61 -21.35 1.52 -1.11
N HIS A 62 -20.64 1.76 -2.20
CA HIS A 62 -20.10 3.07 -2.58
C HIS A 62 -20.57 3.52 -3.98
N ASP A 63 -21.57 2.83 -4.55
CA ASP A 63 -22.28 3.21 -5.77
C ASP A 63 -23.29 4.33 -5.44
N ASP A 64 -22.79 5.55 -5.23
CA ASP A 64 -23.53 6.83 -5.14
C ASP A 64 -22.80 7.91 -5.94
#